data_AF-A0A927S8X8-F1
#
_entry.id   AF-A0A927S8X8-F1
#
_cell.length_a   1.000
_cell.length_b   1.000
_cell.length_c   1.000
_cell.angle_alpha   90.00
_cell.angle_beta   90.00
_cell.angle_gamma   90.00
#
_symmetry.space_group_name_H-M   'P 1'
#
loop_
_entity.id
_entity.type
_entity.pdbx_description
1 polymer ?
#
loop_
_entity_poly.entity_id
_entity_poly.type
_entity_poly.pdbx_seq_one_letter_code
_entity_poly.pdbx_strand_id
1 'polypeptide(L)' 'MEYYRLKKGDTLLQLSIDRGIPLCMLLRANNEVKEDAPGTLICIPPWYYCIDEAQKYHQACPYMED' A
#
# COMPACT_ATOMS: atom_id res chain seq x y z
N MET A 1 9.67 0.59 -7.37
CA MET A 1 8.66 -0.33 -6.79
C MET A 1 9.35 -1.61 -6.41
N GLU A 2 8.95 -2.20 -5.29
CA GLU A 2 9.39 -3.53 -4.82
C GLU A 2 8.17 -4.48 -4.88
N TYR A 3 8.40 -5.78 -5.00
CA TYR A 3 7.35 -6.79 -4.84
C TYR A 3 7.62 -7.64 -3.61
N TYR A 4 6.62 -7.74 -2.74
CA TYR A 4 6.66 -8.57 -1.55
C TYR A 4 5.74 -9.77 -1.72
N ARG A 5 6.24 -10.97 -1.45
CA ARG A 5 5.42 -12.19 -1.46
C ARG A 5 4.79 -12.39 -0.08
N LEU A 6 3.47 -12.35 -0.02
CA LEU A 6 2.73 -12.58 1.24
C LEU A 6 3.07 -13.94 1.83
N LYS A 7 3.29 -13.95 3.13
CA LYS A 7 3.42 -15.14 3.96
C LYS A 7 2.11 -15.37 4.72
N LYS A 8 1.97 -16.56 5.31
CA LYS A 8 0.80 -16.88 6.12
C LYS A 8 0.69 -15.93 7.31
N GLY A 9 -0.42 -15.21 7.40
CA GLY A 9 -0.69 -14.24 8.47
C GLY A 9 -0.33 -12.80 8.14
N ASP A 10 0.32 -12.54 7.00
CA ASP A 10 0.56 -11.18 6.54
C ASP A 10 -0.78 -10.51 6.18
N THR A 11 -0.90 -9.22 6.49
CA THR A 11 -2.02 -8.39 6.06
C THR A 11 -1.47 -7.10 5.43
N LEU A 12 -2.24 -6.48 4.54
CA LEU A 12 -1.85 -5.17 3.98
C LEU A 12 -1.74 -4.09 5.06
N LEU A 13 -2.51 -4.19 6.14
CA LEU A 13 -2.42 -3.27 7.28
C LEU A 13 -1.09 -3.42 8.01
N GLN A 14 -0.66 -4.65 8.33
CA GLN A 14 0.63 -4.85 8.99
C GLN A 14 1.78 -4.39 8.07
N LEU A 15 1.68 -4.68 6.78
CA LEU A 15 2.69 -4.26 5.80
C LEU A 15 2.75 -2.73 5.63
N SER A 16 1.61 -2.05 5.76
CA SER A 16 1.54 -0.58 5.81
C SER A 16 2.34 -0.03 6.99
N ILE A 17 2.17 -0.61 8.18
CA ILE A 17 2.88 -0.23 9.39
C ILE A 17 4.38 -0.50 9.25
N ASP A 18 4.75 -1.72 8.86
CA ASP A 18 6.15 -2.16 8.77
C ASP A 18 6.97 -1.36 7.75
N ARG A 19 6.32 -0.93 6.66
CA ARG A 19 6.98 -0.19 5.58
C ARG A 19 6.83 1.34 5.69
N GLY A 20 6.03 1.84 6.63
CA GLY A 20 5.73 3.27 6.73
C GLY A 20 5.04 3.84 5.49
N ILE A 21 4.18 3.03 4.84
CA ILE A 21 3.44 3.42 3.64
C ILE A 21 1.94 3.40 3.98
N PRO A 22 1.16 4.46 3.68
CA PRO A 22 -0.27 4.45 3.99
C PRO A 22 -1.00 3.30 3.30
N LEU A 23 -1.91 2.64 4.03
CA LEU A 23 -2.66 1.47 3.54
C LEU A 23 -3.35 1.71 2.19
N CYS A 24 -3.94 2.90 1.98
CA CYS A 24 -4.57 3.23 0.71
C CYS A 24 -3.59 3.36 -0.46
N MET A 25 -2.31 3.69 -0.23
CA MET A 25 -1.31 3.62 -1.31
C MET A 25 -1.03 2.17 -1.69
N LEU A 26 -0.94 1.26 -0.71
CA LEU A 26 -0.83 -0.18 -0.97
C LEU A 26 -2.06 -0.69 -1.74
N LEU A 27 -3.27 -0.35 -1.31
CA LEU A 27 -4.49 -0.75 -2.00
C LEU A 27 -4.53 -0.25 -3.46
N ARG A 28 -4.21 1.03 -3.70
CA ARG A 28 -4.15 1.59 -5.06
C ARG A 28 -3.09 0.92 -5.94
N ALA A 29 -1.89 0.70 -5.40
CA ALA A 29 -0.81 0.02 -6.12
C ALA A 29 -1.12 -1.44 -6.45
N ASN A 30 -2.11 -2.03 -5.77
CA ASN A 30 -2.55 -3.40 -5.94
C ASN A 30 -4.00 -3.49 -6.43
N ASN A 31 -4.50 -2.51 -7.20
CA ASN A 31 -5.83 -2.53 -7.84
C ASN A 31 -7.00 -2.85 -6.89
N GLU A 32 -6.95 -2.36 -5.65
CA GLU A 32 -7.94 -2.63 -4.60
C GLU A 32 -8.16 -4.13 -4.32
N VAL A 33 -7.13 -4.96 -4.57
CA VAL A 33 -7.19 -6.41 -4.37
C VAL A 33 -7.61 -6.74 -2.94
N LYS A 34 -8.68 -7.56 -2.84
CA LYS A 34 -9.17 -8.15 -1.59
C LYS A 34 -8.42 -9.40 -1.16
N GLU A 35 -7.63 -10.00 -2.05
CA GLU A 35 -7.03 -11.32 -1.80
C GLU A 35 -5.62 -11.23 -1.24
N ASP A 36 -5.54 -11.30 0.08
CA ASP A 36 -4.36 -11.43 0.94
C ASP A 36 -3.90 -12.89 1.12
N ALA A 37 -4.07 -13.72 0.08
CA ALA A 37 -3.67 -15.11 0.13
C ALA A 37 -2.14 -15.28 0.26
N PRO A 38 -1.64 -16.22 1.07
CA PRO A 38 -0.21 -16.52 1.13
C PRO A 38 0.33 -16.93 -0.24
N GLY A 39 1.47 -16.35 -0.62
CA GLY A 39 2.09 -16.55 -1.94
C GLY A 39 1.75 -15.46 -2.96
N THR A 40 0.74 -14.62 -2.72
CA THR A 40 0.41 -13.47 -3.57
C THR A 40 1.58 -12.48 -3.59
N LEU A 41 1.87 -11.92 -4.77
CA LEU A 41 2.84 -10.83 -4.93
C LEU A 41 2.11 -9.49 -4.77
N ILE A 42 2.50 -8.73 -3.76
CA ILE A 42 2.02 -7.39 -3.48
C ILE A 42 3.06 -6.37 -3.97
N CYS A 43 2.61 -5.43 -4.78
CA CYS A 43 3.35 -4.25 -5.15
C CYS A 43 3.51 -3.33 -3.93
N ILE A 44 4.75 -3.03 -3.58
CA ILE A 44 5.12 -2.05 -2.58
C ILE A 44 5.57 -0.78 -3.32
N PRO A 45 4.72 0.25 -3.33
CA PRO A 45 5.04 1.49 -4.00
C PRO A 45 6.07 2.29 -3.16
N PRO A 46 6.83 3.21 -3.77
CA PRO A 46 7.62 4.16 -2.98
C PRO A 46 6.70 5.07 -2.15
N TRP A 47 7.22 5.67 -1.06
CA TRP A 47 6.44 6.55 -0.18
C TRP A 47 5.82 7.77 -0.90
N TYR A 48 6.39 8.17 -2.04
CA TYR A 48 5.90 9.27 -2.87
C TYR A 48 4.93 8.85 -3.98
N TYR A 49 4.47 7.59 -4.01
CA TYR A 49 3.67 7.05 -5.11
C TYR A 49 2.38 7.80 -5.41
N CYS A 50 1.69 8.30 -4.39
CA CYS A 50 0.52 9.15 -4.62
C CYS A 50 0.86 10.65 -4.66
N ILE A 51 2.12 11.06 -4.46
CA ILE A 51 2.53 12.48 -4.48
C ILE A 51 2.64 13.00 -5.92
N ASP A 52 2.98 12.14 -6.89
CA ASP A 52 3.13 12.54 -8.30
C ASP A 52 1.79 12.66 -9.06
N GLU A 53 0.72 12.00 -8.59
CA GLU A 53 -0.66 12.21 -9.09
C GLU A 53 -1.49 13.18 -8.22
N ALA A 54 -1.00 13.56 -7.04
CA ALA A 54 -1.69 14.44 -6.09
C ALA A 54 -1.64 15.95 -6.44
N GLN A 55 -0.96 16.36 -7.53
CA GLN A 55 -1.14 17.73 -8.01
C GLN A 55 -2.53 18.00 -8.63
N LYS A 56 -3.35 16.95 -8.86
CA LYS A 56 -4.72 17.13 -9.39
C LYS A 56 -5.84 16.80 -8.40
N TYR A 57 -5.60 15.97 -7.39
CA TYR A 57 -6.61 15.63 -6.40
C TYR A 57 -6.00 15.56 -5.00
N HIS A 58 -6.41 16.52 -4.17
CA HIS A 58 -6.11 16.61 -2.74
C HIS A 58 -6.80 15.51 -1.92
N GLN A 59 -6.81 14.27 -2.42
CA GLN A 59 -7.24 13.09 -1.67
C GLN A 59 -5.98 12.41 -1.13
N ALA A 60 -5.31 13.14 -0.24
CA ALA A 60 -4.30 12.57 0.64
C ALA A 60 -4.93 11.38 1.36
N CYS A 61 -4.23 10.25 1.33
CA CYS A 61 -4.53 9.09 2.14
C CYS A 61 -4.67 9.53 3.61
N PRO A 62 -5.88 9.53 4.22
CA PRO A 62 -6.11 10.16 5.52
C PRO A 62 -5.62 9.30 6.70
N TYR A 63 -4.60 8.47 6.51
CA TYR A 63 -4.09 7.59 7.55
C TYR A 63 -2.58 7.75 7.69
N MET A 64 -2.18 8.98 8.04
CA MET A 64 -0.98 9.37 8.80
C MET A 64 -1.21 10.80 9.34
N GLU A 65 -2.37 11.08 9.94
CA GLU A 65 -2.48 12.26 10.83
C GLU A 65 -2.37 11.71 12.26
N ASP A 66 -1.47 12.31 13.04
CA ASP A 66 -1.00 11.86 14.36
C ASP A 66 -2.12 11.58 15.38
#